data_AF-A0A7Y8M326-F1
#
_entry.id   AF-A0A7Y8M326-F1
#
_cell.length_a   1.000
_cell.length_b   1.000
_cell.length_c   1.000
_cell.angle_alpha   90.00
_cell.angle_beta   90.00
_cell.angle_gamma   90.00
#
_symmetry.space_group_name_H-M   'P 1'
#
loop_
_entity.id
_entity.type
_entity.pdbx_description
1 polymer ?
#
loop_
_entity_poly.entity_id
_entity_poly.type
_entity_poly.pdbx_seq_one_letter_code
_entity_poly.pdbx_strand_id
1 'polypeptide(L)'
;MKPLTLTAHDALLIVDVQNDFLPGGALAVPAGDAVIAPLNRWIERFRAASLPIIASRDWHPADHCSFAPQGGPWPPHCIAGSAGACFAA
;
A
#
# COMPACT_ATOMS: atom_id res chain seq x y z
N MET A 1 23.37 -1.86 10.64
CA MET A 1 22.67 -2.86 9.80
C MET A 1 23.61 -3.35 8.72
N LYS A 2 23.58 -4.64 8.36
CA LYS A 2 24.33 -5.15 7.20
C LYS A 2 23.69 -4.62 5.91
N PRO A 3 24.47 -4.30 4.86
CA PRO A 3 23.91 -3.96 3.56
C PRO A 3 23.10 -5.15 3.03
N LEU A 4 21.87 -4.90 2.57
CA LEU A 4 21.08 -5.87 1.83
C LEU A 4 21.59 -5.92 0.39
N THR A 5 22.10 -7.09 -0.01
CA THR A 5 22.48 -7.42 -1.39
C THR A 5 21.33 -8.15 -2.06
N LEU A 6 20.86 -7.64 -3.20
CA LEU A 6 19.80 -8.26 -3.97
C LEU A 6 20.35 -9.44 -4.79
N THR A 7 19.54 -10.48 -4.93
CA THR A 7 19.81 -11.69 -5.71
C THR A 7 18.66 -11.96 -6.67
N ALA A 8 18.87 -12.92 -7.59
CA ALA A 8 17.85 -13.34 -8.56
C ALA A 8 16.59 -13.99 -7.92
N HIS A 9 16.62 -14.27 -6.61
CA HIS A 9 15.52 -14.91 -5.88
C HIS A 9 14.73 -13.93 -4.99
N ASP A 10 15.01 -12.63 -5.08
CA ASP A 10 14.33 -11.61 -4.29
C ASP A 10 13.17 -10.96 -5.07
N ALA A 11 12.16 -10.51 -4.33
CA ALA A 11 11.04 -9.71 -4.83
C ALA A 11 10.69 -8.61 -3.84
N LEU A 12 10.18 -7.47 -4.34
CA LEU A 12 9.65 -6.39 -3.52
C LEU A 12 8.13 -6.49 -3.50
N LEU A 13 7.55 -6.77 -2.32
CA LEU A 13 6.11 -6.69 -2.07
C LEU A 13 5.78 -5.38 -1.35
N ILE A 14 4.94 -4.57 -1.97
CA ILE A 14 4.43 -3.31 -1.46
C ILE A 14 3.00 -3.57 -0.99
N VAL A 15 2.77 -3.47 0.31
CA VAL A 15 1.47 -3.80 0.89
C VAL A 15 0.68 -2.53 1.15
N ASP A 16 -0.40 -2.36 0.38
CA ASP A 16 -1.51 -1.45 0.67
C ASP A 16 -1.10 0.01 0.93
N VAL A 17 -0.16 0.52 0.13
CA VAL A 17 0.23 1.94 0.16
C VAL A 17 -0.77 2.75 -0.68
N GLN A 18 -2.01 2.84 -0.18
CA GLN A 18 -3.14 3.52 -0.80
C GLN A 18 -3.51 4.79 -0.03
N ASN A 19 -4.14 5.74 -0.70
CA ASN A 19 -4.48 7.05 -0.14
C ASN A 19 -5.29 6.95 1.17
N ASP A 20 -6.22 6.00 1.27
CA ASP A 20 -7.04 5.85 2.48
C ASP A 20 -6.25 5.41 3.72
N PHE A 21 -5.09 4.80 3.53
CA PHE A 21 -4.20 4.39 4.62
C PHE A 21 -3.15 5.45 4.99
N LEU A 22 -3.07 6.55 4.24
CA LEU A 22 -2.15 7.65 4.51
C LEU A 22 -2.81 8.76 5.35
N PRO A 23 -2.03 9.68 5.96
CA PRO A 23 -2.58 10.82 6.67
C PRO A 23 -3.59 11.61 5.83
N GLY A 24 -4.80 11.81 6.37
CA GLY A 24 -5.93 12.44 5.68
C GLY A 24 -6.86 11.46 4.96
N GLY A 25 -6.50 10.18 4.85
CA GLY A 25 -7.34 9.11 4.32
C GLY A 25 -8.40 8.59 5.29
N ALA A 26 -9.34 7.79 4.79
CA ALA A 26 -10.46 7.27 5.57
C ALA A 26 -10.06 6.33 6.73
N LEU A 27 -8.93 5.63 6.60
CA LEU A 27 -8.38 4.71 7.60
C LEU A 27 -6.87 4.97 7.78
N ALA A 28 -6.53 6.24 8.03
CA ALA A 28 -5.15 6.70 8.07
C ALA A 28 -4.29 5.99 9.13
N VAL A 29 -3.11 5.54 8.71
CA VAL A 29 -2.03 5.11 9.61
C VAL A 29 -1.22 6.35 10.05
N PRO A 30 -0.97 6.54 11.35
CA PRO A 30 -0.16 7.66 11.83
C PRO A 30 1.23 7.68 11.17
N ALA A 31 1.58 8.81 10.55
CA ALA A 31 2.82 8.99 9.78
C ALA A 31 3.05 7.93 8.67
N GLY A 32 1.98 7.35 8.13
CA GLY A 32 2.08 6.31 7.10
C GLY A 32 2.77 6.75 5.81
N ASP A 33 2.73 8.04 5.50
CA ASP A 33 3.39 8.67 4.35
C ASP A 33 4.93 8.63 4.44
N ALA A 34 5.50 8.46 5.65
CA ALA A 34 6.94 8.32 5.84
C ALA A 34 7.55 7.11 5.11
N VAL A 35 6.72 6.12 4.72
CA VAL A 35 7.15 4.94 3.95
C VAL A 35 7.39 5.25 2.47
N ILE A 36 6.77 6.29 1.91
CA ILE A 36 6.77 6.54 0.46
C ILE A 36 8.19 6.78 -0.07
N ALA A 37 8.94 7.69 0.58
CA ALA A 37 10.31 8.00 0.16
C ALA A 37 11.28 6.79 0.22
N PRO A 38 11.37 6.01 1.32
CA PRO A 38 12.19 4.79 1.32
C PRO A 38 11.69 3.73 0.35
N LEU A 39 10.38 3.58 0.18
CA LEU A 39 9.80 2.63 -0.76
C LEU A 39 10.17 2.96 -2.21
N ASN A 40 10.06 4.22 -2.62
CA ASN A 40 10.46 4.66 -3.97
C ASN A 40 11.94 4.38 -4.22
N ARG A 41 12.83 4.54 -3.22
CA ARG A 41 14.24 4.13 -3.36
C ARG A 41 14.41 2.62 -3.57
N TRP A 42 13.59 1.79 -2.91
CA TRP A 42 13.63 0.35 -3.10
C TRP A 42 13.06 -0.07 -4.46
N ILE A 43 11.99 0.57 -4.92
CA ILE A 43 11.44 0.37 -6.27
C ILE A 43 12.54 0.60 -7.31
N GLU A 44 13.28 1.72 -7.22
CA GLU A 44 14.38 2.00 -8.16
C GLU A 44 15.49 0.96 -8.12
N ARG A 45 15.84 0.47 -6.93
CA ARG A 45 16.85 -0.61 -6.78
C ARG A 45 16.40 -1.92 -7.41
N PHE A 46 15.14 -2.32 -7.20
CA PHE A 46 14.58 -3.54 -7.79
C PHE A 46 14.42 -3.40 -9.32
N ARG A 47 13.99 -2.23 -9.82
CA ARG A 47 13.94 -1.92 -11.26
C ARG A 47 15.32 -2.03 -11.90
N ALA A 48 16.34 -1.43 -11.28
CA ALA A 48 17.72 -1.48 -11.78
C ALA A 48 18.28 -2.91 -11.82
N ALA A 49 17.87 -3.76 -10.88
CA ALA A 49 18.23 -5.18 -10.83
C ALA A 49 17.36 -6.09 -11.71
N SER A 50 16.37 -5.54 -12.43
CA SER A 50 15.36 -6.30 -13.19
C SER A 50 14.63 -7.37 -12.35
N LEU A 51 14.35 -7.04 -11.09
CA LEU A 51 13.68 -7.93 -10.14
C LEU A 51 12.19 -7.60 -10.01
N PRO A 52 11.34 -8.57 -9.59
CA PRO A 52 9.91 -8.36 -9.45
C PRO A 52 9.54 -7.30 -8.41
N ILE A 53 8.55 -6.48 -8.76
CA ILE A 53 7.91 -5.50 -7.87
C ILE A 53 6.41 -5.75 -7.94
N ILE A 54 5.81 -6.10 -6.80
CA ILE A 54 4.41 -6.43 -6.67
C ILE A 54 3.80 -5.43 -5.69
N ALA A 55 2.67 -4.83 -6.05
CA ALA A 55 1.91 -3.99 -5.14
C ALA A 55 0.52 -4.61 -4.91
N SER A 56 0.19 -4.92 -3.67
CA SER A 56 -1.18 -5.28 -3.28
C SER A 56 -2.00 -4.02 -3.05
N ARG A 57 -3.32 -4.18 -3.12
CA ARG A 57 -4.26 -3.15 -2.75
C ARG A 57 -5.51 -3.80 -2.16
N ASP A 58 -6.07 -3.17 -1.15
CA ASP A 58 -7.47 -3.37 -0.81
C ASP A 58 -8.34 -2.81 -1.93
N TRP A 59 -9.36 -3.57 -2.30
CA TRP A 59 -10.23 -3.25 -3.44
C TRP A 59 -11.68 -3.65 -3.13
N HIS A 60 -12.25 -2.97 -2.15
CA HIS A 60 -13.52 -3.35 -1.54
C HIS A 60 -14.72 -2.94 -2.40
N PRO A 61 -15.81 -3.73 -2.45
CA PRO A 61 -17.11 -3.21 -2.85
C PRO A 61 -17.59 -2.15 -1.84
N ALA A 62 -18.52 -1.28 -2.24
CA ALA A 62 -18.99 -0.17 -1.39
C ALA A 62 -19.69 -0.64 -0.10
N ASP A 63 -20.23 -1.86 -0.11
CA ASP A 63 -21.00 -2.48 0.97
C ASP A 63 -20.24 -3.67 1.62
N HIS A 64 -18.91 -3.63 1.58
CA HIS A 64 -18.05 -4.68 2.11
C HIS A 64 -18.31 -4.98 3.60
N CYS A 65 -18.29 -6.28 3.97
CA CYS A 65 -18.64 -6.73 5.31
C CYS A 65 -17.70 -6.25 6.43
N SER A 66 -16.49 -5.79 6.08
CA SER A 66 -15.56 -5.23 7.06
C SER A 66 -15.91 -3.80 7.48
N PHE A 67 -16.85 -3.14 6.78
CA PHE A 67 -17.23 -1.77 7.06
C PHE A 67 -18.25 -1.66 8.21
N ALA A 68 -18.17 -0.60 9.00
CA ALA A 68 -19.02 -0.33 10.16
C ALA A 68 -20.52 -0.29 9.82
N PRO A 69 -20.97 0.28 8.68
CA PRO A 69 -22.37 0.17 8.26
C PRO A 69 -22.87 -1.27 8.10
N GLN A 70 -21.96 -2.21 7.84
CA GLN A 70 -22.24 -3.65 7.64
C GLN A 70 -21.93 -4.49 8.89
N GLY A 71 -21.66 -3.84 10.03
CA GLY A 71 -21.33 -4.50 11.29
C GLY A 71 -19.84 -4.85 11.46
N GLY A 72 -18.98 -4.43 10.53
CA GLY A 72 -17.54 -4.63 10.63
C GLY A 72 -16.83 -3.57 11.49
N PRO A 73 -15.53 -3.73 11.76
CA PRO A 73 -14.80 -2.85 12.68
C PRO A 73 -14.26 -1.55 12.02
N TRP A 74 -14.28 -1.43 10.69
CA TRP A 74 -13.57 -0.37 9.98
C TRP A 74 -14.53 0.65 9.34
N PRO A 75 -14.16 1.92 9.17
CA PRO A 75 -14.92 2.82 8.30
C PRO A 75 -14.86 2.31 6.84
N PRO A 76 -15.77 2.72 5.94
CA PRO A 76 -15.58 2.49 4.51
C PRO A 76 -14.25 3.09 4.03
N HIS A 77 -13.43 2.29 3.35
CA HIS A 77 -12.10 2.65 2.85
C HIS A 77 -11.77 1.80 1.61
N CYS A 78 -10.80 2.24 0.81
CA CYS A 78 -10.27 1.52 -0.35
C CYS A 78 -11.37 0.94 -1.27
N ILE A 79 -12.46 1.69 -1.44
CA ILE A 79 -13.58 1.29 -2.30
C ILE A 79 -13.10 1.28 -3.74
N ALA A 80 -13.38 0.18 -4.44
CA ALA A 80 -13.02 -0.03 -5.83
C ALA A 80 -13.39 1.18 -6.72
N GLY A 81 -12.38 1.75 -7.39
CA GLY A 81 -12.52 2.88 -8.30
C GLY A 81 -12.52 4.27 -7.64
N SER A 82 -12.52 4.34 -6.31
CA SER A 82 -12.42 5.61 -5.58
C SER A 82 -10.99 6.16 -5.55
N ALA A 83 -10.87 7.47 -5.29
CA ALA A 83 -9.58 8.11 -5.05
C ALA A 83 -8.84 7.52 -3.84
N GLY A 84 -9.58 7.09 -2.80
CA GLY A 84 -9.03 6.47 -1.61
C GLY A 84 -8.31 5.15 -1.89
N ALA A 85 -8.79 4.40 -2.88
CA ALA A 85 -8.20 3.12 -3.30
C ALA A 85 -7.00 3.24 -4.27
N CYS A 86 -6.70 4.45 -4.78
CA CYS A 86 -5.53 4.66 -5.62
C CYS A 86 -4.24 4.52 -4.81
N PHE A 87 -3.18 4.03 -5.46
CA PHE A 87 -1.83 4.08 -4.89
C PHE A 87 -1.41 5.53 -4.67
N ALA A 88 -0.73 5.76 -3.56
CA ALA A 88 -0.10 7.04 -3.32
C ALA A 88 1.14 7.20 -4.22
N ALA A 89 1.36 8.43 -4.69
CA ALA A 89 2.53 8.81 -5.49
C ALA A 89 3.65 9.35 -4.61
#